data_AF-A0A3G7UHK9-F1
#
_entry.id   AF-A0A3G7UHK9-F1
#
_cell.length_a   1.000
_cell.length_b   1.000
_cell.length_c   1.000
_cell.angle_alpha   90.00
_cell.angle_beta   90.00
_cell.angle_gamma   90.00
#
_symmetry.space_group_name_H-M   'P 1'
#
loop_
_entity.id
_entity.type
_entity.pdbx_description
1 polymer ?
#
loop_
_entity_poly.entity_id
_entity_poly.type
_entity_poly.pdbx_seq_one_letter_code
_entity_poly.pdbx_strand_id
1 'polypeptide(L)'
;MKSILSSLLLSLLSAAAFAASTSSLPVISPDDHFERAQKKAEQLKLLFDENVKLEASGELDKTTLPEQLKEVQGAIAALQHDLKMASEGGHVVATYMLANMQSRFGMSREERKQVCEPMHKAMEQGLLAAGVGYYYQCDMTYMRLDLLDPGHIRYLETLKQMLLKVDANRDYYPLYTNRSLCFESDRLAETKEERTLGNMQARASARLLTYDQYRADAYYILAATRMNDKGNPDSVNLTYLNQALALGCKDPMTLKEYYEKSFGNQASK
;
A
#
# COMPACT_ATOMS: atom_id res chain seq x y z
N MET A 1 -74.12 0.36 -10.83
CA MET A 1 -73.47 1.34 -9.94
C MET A 1 -73.06 2.56 -10.77
N LYS A 2 -73.54 3.74 -10.36
CA LYS A 2 -73.08 5.14 -10.61
C LYS A 2 -71.91 5.32 -11.61
N SER A 3 -72.06 5.99 -12.76
CA SER A 3 -72.28 7.44 -13.03
C SER A 3 -71.00 8.31 -12.94
N ILE A 4 -70.85 9.21 -13.95
CA ILE A 4 -70.10 10.49 -13.97
C ILE A 4 -68.61 10.41 -14.37
N LEU A 5 -68.26 10.82 -15.61
CA LEU A 5 -67.85 12.18 -16.07
C LEU A 5 -66.38 12.49 -15.72
N SER A 6 -65.52 12.64 -16.73
CA SER A 6 -65.18 13.91 -17.41
C SER A 6 -64.09 14.73 -16.73
N SER A 7 -63.23 15.29 -17.58
CA SER A 7 -62.25 16.38 -17.34
C SER A 7 -60.90 15.85 -16.84
N LEU A 8 -59.75 15.98 -17.52
CA LEU A 8 -59.33 16.97 -18.51
C LEU A 8 -58.25 16.37 -19.45
N LEU A 9 -58.60 16.26 -20.73
CA LEU A 9 -57.68 16.62 -21.82
C LEU A 9 -57.59 18.15 -21.81
N LEU A 10 -56.58 18.76 -21.17
CA LEU A 10 -56.13 20.13 -21.47
C LEU A 10 -54.80 20.46 -20.77
N SER A 11 -53.70 19.91 -21.25
CA SER A 11 -52.36 20.52 -21.12
C SER A 11 -51.39 19.92 -22.14
N LEU A 12 -51.77 20.04 -23.42
CA LEU A 12 -50.80 20.13 -24.51
C LEU A 12 -50.05 21.45 -24.37
N LEU A 13 -48.74 21.42 -24.66
CA LEU A 13 -47.82 22.55 -24.86
C LEU A 13 -47.43 23.25 -23.54
N SER A 14 -46.21 23.17 -23.01
CA SER A 14 -44.95 23.47 -23.69
C SER A 14 -43.81 23.10 -22.74
N ALA A 15 -43.12 22.01 -23.02
CA ALA A 15 -41.72 21.88 -22.63
C ALA A 15 -41.08 21.06 -23.73
N ALA A 16 -40.76 21.74 -24.84
CA ALA A 16 -39.53 21.42 -25.54
C ALA A 16 -38.43 21.53 -24.46
N ALA A 17 -38.16 20.42 -23.78
CA ALA A 17 -36.91 20.27 -23.09
C ALA A 17 -35.89 20.43 -24.20
N PHE A 18 -35.30 21.62 -24.28
CA PHE A 18 -34.00 21.77 -24.90
C PHE A 18 -33.19 20.61 -24.33
N ALA A 19 -32.94 19.60 -25.16
CA ALA A 19 -31.76 18.79 -25.04
C ALA A 19 -30.61 19.78 -25.28
N ALA A 20 -30.35 20.61 -24.28
CA ALA A 20 -29.02 21.11 -24.04
C ALA A 20 -28.22 19.84 -23.83
N SER A 21 -27.60 19.37 -24.91
CA SER A 21 -26.32 18.70 -24.81
C SER A 21 -25.41 19.67 -24.07
N THR A 22 -25.55 19.71 -22.74
CA THR A 22 -24.43 20.04 -21.89
C THR A 22 -23.42 18.98 -22.26
N SER A 23 -22.46 19.38 -23.09
CA SER A 23 -21.18 18.72 -23.14
C SER A 23 -20.66 18.78 -21.71
N SER A 24 -21.07 17.81 -20.89
CA SER A 24 -20.47 17.58 -19.59
C SER A 24 -18.99 17.42 -19.91
N LEU A 25 -18.18 18.33 -19.39
CA LEU A 25 -16.72 18.18 -19.40
C LEU A 25 -16.42 16.72 -19.06
N PRO A 26 -15.45 16.08 -19.76
CA PRO A 26 -15.16 14.67 -19.53
C PRO A 26 -15.01 14.44 -18.02
N VAL A 27 -15.91 13.64 -17.44
CA VAL A 27 -15.87 13.30 -16.02
C VAL A 27 -14.63 12.45 -15.84
N ILE A 28 -13.62 13.03 -15.18
CA ILE A 28 -12.36 12.35 -14.93
C ILE A 28 -12.64 11.21 -13.96
N SER A 29 -12.34 9.99 -14.38
CA SER A 29 -12.55 8.79 -13.56
C SER A 29 -11.48 8.68 -12.46
N PRO A 30 -11.73 7.87 -11.42
CA PRO A 30 -10.70 7.57 -10.42
C PRO A 30 -9.43 6.96 -11.04
N ASP A 31 -9.59 6.15 -12.08
CA ASP A 31 -8.49 5.53 -12.83
C ASP A 31 -7.69 6.58 -13.62
N ASP A 32 -8.34 7.57 -14.23
CA ASP A 32 -7.65 8.68 -14.91
C ASP A 32 -6.82 9.51 -13.91
N HIS A 33 -7.35 9.77 -12.71
CA HIS A 33 -6.59 10.41 -11.64
C HIS A 33 -5.39 9.56 -11.23
N PHE A 34 -5.55 8.24 -11.12
CA PHE A 34 -4.45 7.35 -10.79
C PHE A 34 -3.38 7.30 -11.90
N GLU A 35 -3.76 7.23 -13.17
CA GLU A 35 -2.83 7.28 -14.29
C GLU A 35 -2.03 8.60 -14.30
N ARG A 36 -2.69 9.73 -13.99
CA ARG A 36 -2.01 11.02 -13.83
C ARG A 36 -1.04 11.03 -12.64
N ALA A 37 -1.38 10.37 -11.54
CA ALA A 37 -0.46 10.18 -10.43
C ALA A 37 0.76 9.35 -10.85
N GLN A 38 0.57 8.24 -11.57
CA GLN A 38 1.67 7.41 -12.08
C GLN A 38 2.61 8.21 -13.00
N LYS A 39 2.07 8.99 -13.94
CA LYS A 39 2.87 9.88 -14.82
C LYS A 39 3.69 10.89 -14.02
N LYS A 40 3.11 11.48 -12.96
CA LYS A 40 3.84 12.41 -12.08
C LYS A 40 4.93 11.71 -11.27
N ALA A 41 4.68 10.50 -10.79
CA ALA A 41 5.69 9.69 -10.10
C ALA A 41 6.86 9.34 -11.03
N GLU A 42 6.58 9.03 -12.30
CA GLU A 42 7.61 8.78 -13.32
C GLU A 42 8.44 10.04 -13.62
N GLN A 43 7.78 11.19 -13.79
CA GLN A 43 8.47 12.47 -13.98
C GLN A 43 9.36 12.84 -12.78
N LEU A 44 8.85 12.66 -11.56
CA LEU A 44 9.62 12.83 -10.32
C LEU A 44 10.84 11.94 -10.30
N LYS A 45 10.69 10.66 -10.68
CA LYS A 45 11.80 9.71 -10.76
C LYS A 45 12.85 10.17 -11.76
N LEU A 46 12.45 10.58 -12.97
CA LEU A 46 13.39 11.06 -13.99
C LEU A 46 14.20 12.27 -13.52
N LEU A 47 13.53 13.26 -12.93
CA LEU A 47 14.18 14.46 -12.39
C LEU A 47 15.13 14.12 -11.24
N PHE A 48 14.75 13.17 -10.38
CA PHE A 48 15.63 12.72 -9.30
C PHE A 48 16.85 11.94 -9.84
N ASP A 49 16.64 11.02 -10.78
CA ASP A 49 17.68 10.19 -11.40
C ASP A 49 18.73 11.05 -12.13
N GLU A 50 18.31 12.15 -12.77
CA GLU A 50 19.22 13.10 -13.40
C GLU A 50 20.12 13.80 -12.38
N ASN A 51 19.53 14.34 -11.30
CA ASN A 51 20.31 14.99 -10.24
C ASN A 51 21.24 14.02 -9.51
N VAL A 52 20.84 12.74 -9.36
CA VAL A 52 21.70 11.69 -8.81
C VAL A 52 22.91 11.41 -9.73
N LYS A 53 22.73 11.48 -11.06
CA LYS A 53 23.83 11.33 -12.02
C LYS A 53 24.79 12.51 -11.95
N LEU A 54 24.27 13.74 -11.89
CA LEU A 54 25.08 14.95 -11.73
C LEU A 54 25.85 14.94 -10.40
N GLU A 55 25.23 14.44 -9.33
CA GLU A 55 25.93 14.25 -8.05
C GLU A 55 27.07 13.25 -8.18
N ALA A 56 26.85 12.14 -8.91
CA ALA A 56 27.87 11.11 -9.12
C ALA A 56 29.03 11.56 -10.01
N SER A 57 28.80 12.47 -10.97
CA SER A 57 29.86 13.04 -11.83
C SER A 57 30.58 14.23 -11.19
N GLY A 58 30.09 14.73 -10.05
CA GLY A 58 30.61 15.95 -9.41
C GLY A 58 30.17 17.25 -10.10
N GLU A 59 29.22 17.17 -11.03
CA GLU A 59 28.69 18.29 -11.83
C GLU A 59 27.42 18.89 -11.24
N LEU A 60 26.96 18.39 -10.08
CA LEU A 60 25.78 18.92 -9.40
C LEU A 60 26.02 20.35 -8.92
N ASP A 61 25.25 21.29 -9.49
CA ASP A 61 25.23 22.67 -9.01
C ASP A 61 24.52 22.77 -7.65
N LYS A 62 25.33 22.87 -6.59
CA LYS A 62 24.83 22.99 -5.22
C LYS A 62 24.12 24.32 -4.96
N THR A 63 24.32 25.34 -5.80
CA THR A 63 23.69 26.66 -5.64
C THR A 63 22.23 26.67 -6.09
N THR A 64 21.88 25.85 -7.09
CA THR A 64 20.50 25.70 -7.59
C THR A 64 19.72 24.60 -6.89
N LEU A 65 20.41 23.70 -6.17
CA LEU A 65 19.80 22.56 -5.48
C LEU A 65 18.61 22.92 -4.57
N PRO A 66 18.61 24.03 -3.79
CA PRO A 66 17.45 24.40 -2.99
C PRO A 66 16.18 24.66 -3.80
N GLU A 67 16.29 25.31 -4.96
CA GLU A 67 15.13 25.59 -5.82
C GLU A 67 14.65 24.32 -6.52
N GLN A 68 15.57 23.45 -6.96
CA GLN A 68 15.22 22.13 -7.50
C GLN A 68 14.48 21.27 -6.47
N LEU A 69 14.90 21.29 -5.20
CA LEU A 69 14.21 20.58 -4.12
C LEU A 69 12.80 21.13 -3.86
N LYS A 70 12.59 22.43 -4.05
CA LYS A 70 11.26 23.05 -3.96
C LYS A 70 10.35 22.64 -5.12
N GLU A 71 10.90 22.51 -6.33
CA GLU A 71 10.17 21.97 -7.48
C GLU A 71 9.76 20.51 -7.25
N VAL A 72 10.66 19.69 -6.70
CA VAL A 72 10.36 18.32 -6.26
C VAL A 72 9.23 18.28 -5.24
N GLN A 73 9.24 19.18 -4.24
CA GLN A 73 8.16 19.27 -3.25
C GLN A 73 6.81 19.62 -3.91
N GLY A 74 6.80 20.55 -4.86
CA GLY A 74 5.61 20.90 -5.63
C GLY A 74 5.07 19.70 -6.43
N ALA A 75 5.95 18.95 -7.07
CA ALA A 75 5.58 17.75 -7.82
C ALA A 75 5.07 16.62 -6.92
N ILE A 76 5.64 16.44 -5.72
CA ILE A 76 5.10 15.51 -4.70
C ILE A 76 3.70 15.92 -4.26
N ALA A 77 3.46 17.21 -4.02
CA ALA A 77 2.13 17.70 -3.66
C ALA A 77 1.10 17.46 -4.78
N ALA A 78 1.48 17.65 -6.04
CA ALA A 78 0.63 17.35 -7.19
C ALA A 78 0.35 15.85 -7.33
N LEU A 79 1.35 14.98 -7.10
CA LEU A 79 1.18 13.53 -7.02
C LEU A 79 0.17 13.15 -5.93
N GLN A 80 0.34 13.69 -4.72
CA GLN A 80 -0.56 13.41 -3.59
C GLN A 80 -2.00 13.88 -3.88
N HIS A 81 -2.16 15.01 -4.57
CA HIS A 81 -3.48 15.49 -4.98
C HIS A 81 -4.19 14.49 -5.91
N ASP A 82 -3.51 14.00 -6.96
CA ASP A 82 -4.11 13.03 -7.88
C ASP A 82 -4.41 11.68 -7.18
N LEU A 83 -3.50 11.21 -6.32
CA LEU A 83 -3.77 10.02 -5.50
C LEU A 83 -4.99 10.20 -4.58
N LYS A 84 -5.15 11.39 -4.00
CA LYS A 84 -6.33 11.72 -3.18
C LYS A 84 -7.61 11.66 -3.99
N MET A 85 -7.64 12.28 -5.17
CA MET A 85 -8.83 12.24 -6.03
C MET A 85 -9.19 10.82 -6.47
N ALA A 86 -8.19 10.01 -6.84
CA ALA A 86 -8.38 8.59 -7.17
C ALA A 86 -8.88 7.79 -5.95
N SER A 87 -8.30 8.01 -4.77
CA SER A 87 -8.70 7.35 -3.53
C SER A 87 -10.13 7.70 -3.10
N GLU A 88 -10.52 8.98 -3.21
CA GLU A 88 -11.90 9.43 -2.92
C GLU A 88 -12.89 8.81 -3.91
N GLY A 89 -12.46 8.60 -5.16
CA GLY A 89 -13.18 7.85 -6.18
C GLY A 89 -13.22 6.32 -6.00
N GLY A 90 -12.50 5.78 -5.01
CA GLY A 90 -12.50 4.35 -4.69
C GLY A 90 -11.38 3.51 -5.29
N HIS A 91 -10.36 4.13 -5.92
CA HIS A 91 -9.22 3.42 -6.49
C HIS A 91 -8.33 2.81 -5.40
N VAL A 92 -8.31 1.47 -5.31
CA VAL A 92 -7.68 0.70 -4.21
C VAL A 92 -6.18 1.00 -4.06
N VAL A 93 -5.43 0.95 -5.16
CA VAL A 93 -3.97 1.19 -5.14
C VAL A 93 -3.65 2.64 -4.76
N ALA A 94 -4.40 3.62 -5.26
CA ALA A 94 -4.25 5.01 -4.89
C ALA A 94 -4.47 5.24 -3.39
N THR A 95 -5.50 4.61 -2.82
CA THR A 95 -5.79 4.64 -1.38
C THR A 95 -4.60 4.12 -0.56
N TYR A 96 -4.02 3.00 -0.96
CA TYR A 96 -2.83 2.43 -0.30
C TYR A 96 -1.58 3.31 -0.44
N MET A 97 -1.30 3.81 -1.65
CA MET A 97 -0.13 4.66 -1.90
C MET A 97 -0.21 5.95 -1.10
N LEU A 98 -1.38 6.60 -1.09
CA LEU A 98 -1.60 7.82 -0.31
C LEU A 98 -1.40 7.58 1.19
N ALA A 99 -1.99 6.49 1.73
CA ALA A 99 -1.86 6.13 3.14
C ALA A 99 -0.38 5.90 3.52
N ASN A 100 0.38 5.20 2.68
CA ASN A 100 1.82 5.01 2.92
C ASN A 100 2.63 6.30 2.85
N MET A 101 2.32 7.20 1.92
CA MET A 101 3.00 8.50 1.82
C MET A 101 2.74 9.39 3.03
N GLN A 102 1.58 9.25 3.68
CA GLN A 102 1.20 10.01 4.87
C GLN A 102 1.70 9.36 6.17
N SER A 103 2.02 8.06 6.13
CA SER A 103 2.49 7.30 7.28
C SER A 103 3.89 7.70 7.71
N ARG A 104 4.04 8.03 8.98
CA ARG A 104 5.33 8.42 9.60
C ARG A 104 5.51 7.80 10.98
N PHE A 105 6.76 7.70 11.43
CA PHE A 105 7.03 7.30 12.80
C PHE A 105 6.50 8.37 13.77
N GLY A 106 5.95 7.95 14.91
CA GLY A 106 5.46 8.86 15.95
C GLY A 106 4.15 9.60 15.62
N MET A 107 3.32 9.08 14.72
CA MET A 107 1.98 9.64 14.45
C MET A 107 1.13 9.76 15.74
N SER A 108 0.37 10.85 15.84
CA SER A 108 -0.70 11.01 16.82
C SER A 108 -1.79 9.95 16.62
N ARG A 109 -2.74 9.87 17.57
CA ARG A 109 -3.88 8.96 17.43
C ARG A 109 -4.74 9.33 16.22
N GLU A 110 -4.95 10.63 16.00
CA GLU A 110 -5.74 11.20 14.92
C GLU A 110 -5.07 10.97 13.57
N GLU A 111 -3.76 11.21 13.48
CA GLU A 111 -2.97 10.92 12.27
C GLU A 111 -2.97 9.43 11.93
N ARG A 112 -2.79 8.56 12.94
CA ARG A 112 -2.86 7.12 12.74
C ARG A 112 -4.24 6.70 12.23
N LYS A 113 -5.33 7.30 12.72
CA LYS A 113 -6.68 7.02 12.22
C LYS A 113 -6.79 7.35 10.73
N GLN A 114 -6.27 8.50 10.30
CA GLN A 114 -6.27 8.94 8.90
C GLN A 114 -5.46 8.04 7.97
N VAL A 115 -4.43 7.34 8.48
CA VAL A 115 -3.66 6.35 7.71
C VAL A 115 -4.32 4.97 7.74
N CYS A 116 -4.81 4.55 8.90
CA CYS A 116 -5.27 3.19 9.12
C CYS A 116 -6.64 2.88 8.56
N GLU A 117 -7.56 3.84 8.52
CA GLU A 117 -8.86 3.64 7.89
C GLU A 117 -8.72 3.40 6.38
N PRO A 118 -7.99 4.22 5.60
CA PRO A 118 -7.69 3.94 4.20
C PRO A 118 -6.93 2.63 3.98
N MET A 119 -5.93 2.34 4.82
CA MET A 119 -5.16 1.10 4.71
C MET A 119 -6.05 -0.14 4.91
N HIS A 120 -6.93 -0.10 5.92
CA HIS A 120 -7.89 -1.16 6.18
C HIS A 120 -8.85 -1.33 5.01
N LYS A 121 -9.42 -0.23 4.49
CA LYS A 121 -10.32 -0.26 3.34
C LYS A 121 -9.66 -0.90 2.11
N ALA A 122 -8.40 -0.54 1.81
CA ALA A 122 -7.66 -1.13 0.69
C ALA A 122 -7.39 -2.64 0.91
N MET A 123 -7.14 -3.05 2.16
CA MET A 123 -7.02 -4.47 2.53
C MET A 123 -8.34 -5.23 2.33
N GLU A 124 -9.47 -4.68 2.78
CA GLU A 124 -10.80 -5.29 2.59
C GLU A 124 -11.17 -5.44 1.11
N GLN A 125 -10.66 -4.55 0.27
CA GLN A 125 -10.79 -4.61 -1.19
C GLN A 125 -9.78 -5.57 -1.87
N GLY A 126 -8.96 -6.28 -1.08
CA GLY A 126 -8.13 -7.39 -1.55
C GLY A 126 -6.68 -7.03 -1.93
N LEU A 127 -6.22 -5.80 -1.71
CA LEU A 127 -4.83 -5.41 -2.02
C LEU A 127 -3.85 -5.96 -0.99
N LEU A 128 -3.03 -6.95 -1.37
CA LEU A 128 -2.09 -7.63 -0.47
C LEU A 128 -1.10 -6.66 0.18
N ALA A 129 -0.60 -5.68 -0.58
CA ALA A 129 0.29 -4.65 -0.06
C ALA A 129 -0.33 -3.88 1.11
N ALA A 130 -1.65 -3.62 1.07
CA ALA A 130 -2.37 -2.99 2.17
C ALA A 130 -2.51 -3.91 3.38
N GLY A 131 -2.72 -5.22 3.17
CA GLY A 131 -2.72 -6.21 4.24
C GLY A 131 -1.39 -6.25 4.99
N VAL A 132 -0.27 -6.24 4.28
CA VAL A 132 1.07 -6.17 4.87
C VAL A 132 1.31 -4.81 5.54
N GLY A 133 0.95 -3.71 4.87
CA GLY A 133 1.10 -2.35 5.40
C GLY A 133 0.30 -2.11 6.69
N TYR A 134 -0.90 -2.70 6.78
CA TYR A 134 -1.78 -2.60 7.96
C TYR A 134 -1.10 -3.18 9.20
N TYR A 135 -0.44 -4.34 9.08
CA TYR A 135 0.28 -4.95 10.21
C TYR A 135 1.30 -3.99 10.83
N TYR A 136 2.08 -3.31 10.01
CA TYR A 136 3.15 -2.43 10.49
C TYR A 136 2.71 -1.09 11.04
N GLN A 137 1.56 -0.58 10.58
CA GLN A 137 1.16 0.80 10.82
C GLN A 137 -0.05 0.92 11.75
N CYS A 138 -0.86 -0.14 11.82
CA CYS A 138 -2.22 -0.09 12.35
C CYS A 138 -2.50 -1.20 13.35
N ASP A 139 -2.03 -2.41 13.08
CA ASP A 139 -2.14 -3.52 14.01
C ASP A 139 -1.11 -3.37 15.15
N MET A 140 -1.52 -2.64 16.20
CA MET A 140 -0.65 -2.37 17.35
C MET A 140 -0.48 -3.59 18.27
N THR A 141 -1.04 -4.74 17.91
CA THR A 141 -1.10 -5.92 18.77
C THR A 141 0.27 -6.53 19.01
N TYR A 142 1.12 -6.62 17.97
CA TYR A 142 2.48 -7.12 18.12
C TYR A 142 3.31 -6.25 19.07
N MET A 143 3.05 -4.93 19.12
CA MET A 143 3.72 -4.02 20.07
C MET A 143 3.25 -4.21 21.51
N ARG A 144 2.05 -4.74 21.72
CA ARG A 144 1.47 -5.01 23.04
C ARG A 144 1.70 -6.46 23.49
N LEU A 145 2.28 -7.30 22.63
CA LEU A 145 2.47 -8.74 22.83
C LEU A 145 1.16 -9.52 23.08
N ASP A 146 0.02 -8.99 22.63
CA ASP A 146 -1.31 -9.57 22.85
C ASP A 146 -1.80 -10.34 21.62
N LEU A 147 -1.01 -11.33 21.15
CA LEU A 147 -1.26 -12.02 19.87
C LEU A 147 -2.57 -12.84 19.81
N LEU A 148 -3.31 -12.91 20.92
CA LEU A 148 -4.65 -13.51 20.98
C LEU A 148 -5.78 -12.46 20.91
N ASP A 149 -5.46 -11.18 20.70
CA ASP A 149 -6.45 -10.14 20.46
C ASP A 149 -7.39 -10.55 19.30
N PRO A 150 -8.72 -10.49 19.48
CA PRO A 150 -9.67 -10.90 18.45
C PRO A 150 -9.54 -10.11 17.14
N GLY A 151 -9.10 -8.85 17.20
CA GLY A 151 -8.81 -8.02 16.03
C GLY A 151 -7.60 -8.53 15.26
N HIS A 152 -6.52 -8.88 15.96
CA HIS A 152 -5.34 -9.50 15.35
C HIS A 152 -5.66 -10.86 14.71
N ILE A 153 -6.39 -11.74 15.41
CA ILE A 153 -6.79 -13.04 14.86
C ILE A 153 -7.61 -12.86 13.58
N ARG A 154 -8.54 -11.89 13.57
CA ARG A 154 -9.32 -11.57 12.37
C ARG A 154 -8.44 -11.05 11.23
N TYR A 155 -7.48 -10.18 11.54
CA TYR A 155 -6.50 -9.69 10.58
C TYR A 155 -5.71 -10.84 9.95
N LEU A 156 -5.19 -11.78 10.75
CA LEU A 156 -4.42 -12.91 10.25
C LEU A 156 -5.26 -13.83 9.35
N GLU A 157 -6.52 -14.07 9.67
CA GLU A 157 -7.40 -14.84 8.79
C GLU A 157 -7.65 -14.09 7.47
N THR A 158 -7.88 -12.78 7.49
CA THR A 158 -7.98 -11.97 6.27
C THR A 158 -6.70 -12.08 5.43
N LEU A 159 -5.53 -11.92 6.04
CA LEU A 159 -4.24 -12.00 5.34
C LEU A 159 -4.02 -13.39 4.71
N LYS A 160 -4.37 -14.46 5.42
CA LYS A 160 -4.34 -15.82 4.90
C LYS A 160 -5.28 -15.99 3.70
N GLN A 161 -6.50 -15.46 3.77
CA GLN A 161 -7.44 -15.53 2.65
C GLN A 161 -6.94 -14.77 1.41
N MET A 162 -6.26 -13.63 1.61
CA MET A 162 -5.62 -12.88 0.52
C MET A 162 -4.51 -13.71 -0.15
N LEU A 163 -3.72 -14.47 0.62
CA LEU A 163 -2.65 -15.33 0.09
C LEU A 163 -3.14 -16.55 -0.70
N LEU A 164 -4.41 -16.95 -0.51
CA LEU A 164 -5.03 -18.04 -1.29
C LEU A 164 -5.47 -17.61 -2.70
N LYS A 165 -5.52 -16.30 -2.97
CA LYS A 165 -5.96 -15.74 -4.25
C LYS A 165 -4.85 -14.88 -4.86
N VAL A 166 -4.83 -14.80 -6.18
CA VAL A 166 -3.99 -13.81 -6.85
C VAL A 166 -4.61 -12.43 -6.60
N ASP A 167 -3.78 -11.47 -6.18
CA ASP A 167 -4.21 -10.08 -5.98
C ASP A 167 -4.68 -9.52 -7.34
N ALA A 168 -5.92 -9.02 -7.40
CA ALA A 168 -6.48 -8.44 -8.62
C ALA A 168 -5.70 -7.20 -9.09
N ASN A 169 -4.94 -6.57 -8.20
CA ASN A 169 -4.09 -5.41 -8.48
C ASN A 169 -2.62 -5.80 -8.73
N ARG A 170 -2.34 -7.08 -9.03
CA ARG A 170 -0.96 -7.59 -9.25
C ARG A 170 -0.16 -6.78 -10.27
N ASP A 171 -0.80 -6.24 -11.29
CA ASP A 171 -0.13 -5.49 -12.36
C ASP A 171 0.42 -4.13 -11.90
N TYR A 172 0.00 -3.65 -10.72
CA TYR A 172 0.50 -2.41 -10.13
C TYR A 172 1.76 -2.58 -9.29
N TYR A 173 2.23 -3.81 -9.07
CA TYR A 173 3.49 -4.05 -8.36
C TYR A 173 4.70 -3.79 -9.27
N PRO A 174 5.85 -3.33 -8.73
CA PRO A 174 6.17 -3.20 -7.32
C PRO A 174 5.52 -1.98 -6.64
N LEU A 175 5.13 -2.14 -5.38
CA LEU A 175 4.51 -1.09 -4.57
C LEU A 175 5.42 -0.69 -3.41
N TYR A 176 5.37 0.59 -3.06
CA TYR A 176 6.17 1.16 -1.99
C TYR A 176 5.68 0.72 -0.60
N THR A 177 6.60 0.32 0.27
CA THR A 177 6.35 0.05 1.69
C THR A 177 7.29 0.83 2.61
N ASN A 178 6.75 1.28 3.75
CA ASN A 178 7.55 1.87 4.83
C ASN A 178 8.22 0.83 5.74
N ARG A 179 7.76 -0.42 5.78
CA ARG A 179 8.28 -1.49 6.65
C ARG A 179 8.18 -2.86 5.97
N SER A 180 9.16 -3.73 6.24
CA SER A 180 9.06 -5.14 5.87
C SER A 180 9.93 -5.96 6.81
N LEU A 181 9.42 -7.06 7.38
CA LEU A 181 10.23 -7.96 8.19
C LEU A 181 11.24 -8.67 7.30
N CYS A 182 10.77 -9.26 6.21
CA CYS A 182 11.59 -10.13 5.37
C CYS A 182 12.79 -9.44 4.71
N PHE A 183 12.69 -8.14 4.45
CA PHE A 183 13.65 -7.41 3.61
C PHE A 183 14.23 -6.17 4.32
N GLU A 184 14.06 -5.98 5.63
CA GLU A 184 14.55 -4.78 6.33
C GLU A 184 16.07 -4.56 6.17
N SER A 185 16.85 -5.64 6.17
CA SER A 185 18.31 -5.56 5.94
C SER A 185 18.66 -5.13 4.52
N ASP A 186 17.87 -5.59 3.53
CA ASP A 186 18.01 -5.15 2.13
C ASP A 186 17.51 -3.71 1.94
N ARG A 187 16.74 -3.16 2.91
CA ARG A 187 16.22 -1.78 2.93
C ARG A 187 17.19 -0.75 3.50
N LEU A 188 18.21 -1.19 4.22
CA LEU A 188 19.32 -0.33 4.67
C LEU A 188 20.30 -0.15 3.51
N ALA A 189 19.93 0.70 2.54
CA ALA A 189 20.83 1.07 1.45
C ALA A 189 22.17 1.55 2.02
N GLU A 190 23.28 1.00 1.49
CA GLU A 190 24.62 1.42 1.88
C GLU A 190 24.78 2.92 1.65
N THR A 191 24.94 3.67 2.73
CA THR A 191 25.02 5.13 2.68
C THR A 191 26.46 5.54 2.41
N LYS A 192 26.68 6.29 1.33
CA LYS A 192 27.97 6.91 1.04
C LYS A 192 27.94 8.34 1.56
N GLU A 193 28.81 8.69 2.51
CA GLU A 193 28.80 10.03 3.17
C GLU A 193 28.84 11.18 2.15
N GLU A 194 29.54 10.99 1.03
CA GLU A 194 29.72 12.01 0.00
C GLU A 194 28.51 12.19 -0.94
N ARG A 195 27.45 11.39 -0.78
CA ARG A 195 26.27 11.41 -1.66
C ARG A 195 24.99 11.67 -0.87
N THR A 196 24.36 12.81 -1.09
CA THR A 196 23.07 13.14 -0.46
C THR A 196 21.92 12.55 -1.28
N LEU A 197 21.84 12.91 -2.56
CA LEU A 197 20.74 12.51 -3.44
C LEU A 197 20.82 11.03 -3.79
N GLY A 198 22.00 10.51 -4.08
CA GLY A 198 22.20 9.07 -4.33
C GLY A 198 21.75 8.20 -3.17
N ASN A 199 22.01 8.62 -1.93
CA ASN A 199 21.54 7.90 -0.74
C ASN A 199 20.01 7.99 -0.57
N MET A 200 19.40 9.12 -0.92
CA MET A 200 17.94 9.25 -0.90
C MET A 200 17.27 8.34 -1.93
N GLN A 201 17.80 8.29 -3.16
CA GLN A 201 17.31 7.40 -4.22
C GLN A 201 17.42 5.94 -3.79
N ALA A 202 18.61 5.53 -3.31
CA ALA A 202 18.84 4.15 -2.91
C ALA A 202 17.88 3.71 -1.81
N ARG A 203 17.62 4.58 -0.82
CA ARG A 203 16.61 4.33 0.22
C ARG A 203 15.20 4.24 -0.36
N ALA A 204 14.82 5.10 -1.31
CA ALA A 204 13.49 5.06 -1.92
C ALA A 204 13.30 3.79 -2.78
N SER A 205 14.29 3.41 -3.57
CA SER A 205 14.27 2.21 -4.41
C SER A 205 14.20 0.93 -3.58
N ALA A 206 14.93 0.86 -2.47
CA ALA A 206 14.90 -0.31 -1.59
C ALA A 206 13.52 -0.52 -0.92
N ARG A 207 12.65 0.49 -0.93
CA ARG A 207 11.29 0.43 -0.37
C ARG A 207 10.24 -0.08 -1.35
N LEU A 208 10.60 -0.37 -2.60
CA LEU A 208 9.69 -0.98 -3.57
C LEU A 208 9.76 -2.50 -3.44
N LEU A 209 8.64 -3.13 -3.08
CA LEU A 209 8.54 -4.59 -3.04
C LEU A 209 7.71 -5.10 -4.21
N THR A 210 8.22 -6.14 -4.86
CA THR A 210 7.50 -6.92 -5.86
C THR A 210 6.34 -7.69 -5.22
N TYR A 211 5.43 -8.20 -6.05
CA TYR A 211 4.30 -9.00 -5.58
C TYR A 211 4.74 -10.21 -4.74
N ASP A 212 5.76 -10.96 -5.19
CA ASP A 212 6.27 -12.11 -4.45
C ASP A 212 6.97 -11.71 -3.14
N GLN A 213 7.60 -10.54 -3.07
CA GLN A 213 8.14 -10.02 -1.82
C GLN A 213 7.04 -9.65 -0.81
N TYR A 214 5.92 -9.06 -1.25
CA TYR A 214 4.76 -8.86 -0.37
C TYR A 214 4.15 -10.19 0.11
N ARG A 215 4.10 -11.21 -0.76
CA ARG A 215 3.67 -12.55 -0.36
C ARG A 215 4.62 -13.16 0.67
N ALA A 216 5.93 -13.02 0.48
CA ALA A 216 6.94 -13.47 1.44
C ALA A 216 6.70 -12.84 2.82
N ASP A 217 6.51 -11.52 2.85
CA ASP A 217 6.31 -10.77 4.09
C ASP A 217 4.98 -11.14 4.78
N ALA A 218 3.91 -11.33 4.01
CA ALA A 218 2.63 -11.79 4.55
C ALA A 218 2.71 -13.20 5.15
N TYR A 219 3.38 -14.14 4.48
CA TYR A 219 3.64 -15.46 5.06
C TYR A 219 4.50 -15.38 6.31
N TYR A 220 5.49 -14.49 6.33
CA TYR A 220 6.34 -14.31 7.49
C TYR A 220 5.59 -13.70 8.69
N ILE A 221 4.67 -12.76 8.46
CA ILE A 221 3.75 -12.25 9.49
C ILE A 221 2.93 -13.42 10.07
N LEU A 222 2.31 -14.24 9.22
CA LEU A 222 1.57 -15.43 9.67
C LEU A 222 2.45 -16.40 10.46
N ALA A 223 3.68 -16.64 10.01
CA ALA A 223 4.63 -17.50 10.71
C ALA A 223 4.99 -16.96 12.09
N ALA A 224 5.24 -15.64 12.20
CA ALA A 224 5.77 -15.01 13.40
C ALA A 224 4.70 -14.73 14.47
N THR A 225 3.45 -14.44 14.07
CA THR A 225 2.46 -13.88 15.01
C THR A 225 1.21 -14.71 15.19
N ARG A 226 0.96 -15.71 14.34
CA ARG A 226 -0.18 -16.61 14.53
C ARG A 226 0.05 -17.54 15.71
N MET A 227 -0.94 -17.61 16.61
CA MET A 227 -0.96 -18.55 17.72
C MET A 227 -2.11 -19.55 17.55
N ASN A 228 -1.96 -20.75 18.08
CA ASN A 228 -3.07 -21.70 18.22
C ASN A 228 -3.95 -21.35 19.44
N ASP A 229 -5.02 -22.14 19.66
CA ASP A 229 -5.97 -21.94 20.77
C ASP A 229 -5.32 -22.00 22.16
N LYS A 230 -4.10 -22.53 22.27
CA LYS A 230 -3.31 -22.59 23.51
C LYS A 230 -2.33 -21.42 23.64
N GLY A 231 -2.37 -20.43 22.74
CA GLY A 231 -1.45 -19.30 22.74
C GLY A 231 -0.02 -19.65 22.35
N ASN A 232 0.21 -20.74 21.62
CA ASN A 232 1.54 -21.19 21.21
C ASN A 232 1.65 -21.33 19.68
N PRO A 233 2.85 -21.17 19.10
CA PRO A 233 3.11 -21.60 17.72
C PRO A 233 2.92 -23.12 17.56
N ASP A 234 2.63 -23.58 16.35
CA ASP A 234 2.63 -25.01 16.00
C ASP A 234 3.22 -25.26 14.60
N SER A 235 3.07 -26.47 14.07
CA SER A 235 3.60 -26.86 12.76
C SER A 235 3.08 -26.03 11.58
N VAL A 236 1.92 -25.38 11.71
CA VAL A 236 1.40 -24.46 10.68
C VAL A 236 2.27 -23.21 10.57
N ASN A 237 2.84 -22.73 11.67
CA ASN A 237 3.77 -21.60 11.66
C ASN A 237 5.04 -21.94 10.85
N LEU A 238 5.55 -23.17 10.97
CA LEU A 238 6.69 -23.64 10.17
C LEU A 238 6.33 -23.71 8.68
N THR A 239 5.12 -24.15 8.32
CA THR A 239 4.65 -24.16 6.92
C THR A 239 4.65 -22.76 6.33
N TYR A 240 4.13 -21.76 7.05
CA TYR A 240 4.17 -20.37 6.58
C TYR A 240 5.60 -19.84 6.49
N LEU A 241 6.47 -20.16 7.46
CA LEU A 241 7.86 -19.75 7.40
C LEU A 241 8.56 -20.30 6.15
N ASN A 242 8.34 -21.58 5.83
CA ASN A 242 8.92 -22.20 4.64
C ASN A 242 8.43 -21.52 3.35
N GLN A 243 7.15 -21.11 3.29
CA GLN A 243 6.62 -20.35 2.16
C GLN A 243 7.26 -18.96 2.05
N ALA A 244 7.47 -18.27 3.16
CA ALA A 244 8.18 -16.98 3.18
C ALA A 244 9.63 -17.12 2.70
N LEU A 245 10.35 -18.12 3.21
CA LEU A 245 11.74 -18.41 2.85
C LEU A 245 11.89 -18.78 1.37
N ALA A 246 10.96 -19.59 0.83
CA ALA A 246 10.95 -19.94 -0.59
C ALA A 246 10.77 -18.73 -1.52
N LEU A 247 10.15 -17.65 -1.02
CA LEU A 247 10.00 -16.37 -1.71
C LEU A 247 11.12 -15.36 -1.39
N GLY A 248 12.20 -15.82 -0.73
CA GLY A 248 13.41 -15.02 -0.50
C GLY A 248 13.46 -14.25 0.82
N CYS A 249 12.53 -14.48 1.75
CA CYS A 249 12.57 -13.87 3.08
C CYS A 249 13.87 -14.20 3.83
N LYS A 250 14.46 -13.23 4.54
CA LYS A 250 15.74 -13.39 5.25
C LYS A 250 15.64 -13.98 6.66
N ASP A 251 14.44 -14.27 7.16
CA ASP A 251 14.20 -14.74 8.53
C ASP A 251 14.87 -13.86 9.62
N PRO A 252 14.53 -12.57 9.70
CA PRO A 252 15.17 -11.63 10.63
C PRO A 252 15.01 -11.99 12.11
N MET A 253 14.01 -12.81 12.47
CA MET A 253 13.77 -13.23 13.86
C MET A 253 14.35 -14.62 14.15
N THR A 254 15.09 -15.21 13.19
CA THR A 254 15.73 -16.53 13.33
C THR A 254 14.74 -17.63 13.72
N LEU A 255 13.52 -17.58 13.18
CA LEU A 255 12.43 -18.51 13.51
C LEU A 255 12.73 -19.93 13.02
N LYS A 256 13.53 -20.07 11.96
CA LYS A 256 13.76 -21.35 11.28
C LYS A 256 14.32 -22.41 12.22
N GLU A 257 15.41 -22.10 12.92
CA GLU A 257 16.06 -23.06 13.82
C GLU A 257 15.10 -23.53 14.92
N TYR A 258 14.37 -22.59 15.54
CA TYR A 258 13.40 -22.90 16.59
C TYR A 258 12.26 -23.77 16.08
N TYR A 259 11.65 -23.43 14.93
CA TYR A 259 10.52 -24.16 14.38
C TYR A 259 10.91 -25.51 13.80
N GLU A 260 12.05 -25.65 13.13
CA GLU A 260 12.53 -26.95 12.64
C GLU A 260 12.79 -27.91 13.80
N LYS A 261 13.42 -27.45 14.88
CA LYS A 261 13.62 -28.26 16.08
C LYS A 261 12.32 -28.67 16.76
N SER A 262 11.33 -27.78 16.80
CA SER A 262 10.07 -28.00 17.51
C SER A 262 9.05 -28.80 16.70
N PHE A 263 9.04 -28.62 15.36
CA PHE A 263 7.95 -29.06 14.49
C PHE A 263 8.41 -29.72 13.17
N GLY A 264 9.73 -29.80 12.90
CA GLY A 264 10.26 -30.28 11.61
C GLY A 264 9.80 -31.69 11.21
N ASN A 265 9.59 -32.58 12.19
CA ASN A 265 9.09 -33.94 11.93
C ASN A 265 7.57 -34.00 11.57
N GLN A 266 6.86 -32.88 11.70
CA GLN A 266 5.41 -32.78 11.50
C GLN A 266 5.02 -32.04 10.22
N ALA A 267 5.92 -31.22 9.66
CA ALA A 267 5.65 -30.41 8.46
C ALA A 267 5.81 -31.20 7.13
N SER A 268 6.21 -32.47 7.18
CA SER A 268 6.39 -33.35 6.00
C SER A 268 5.23 -34.33 5.76
N LYS A 269 4.09 -34.14 6.42
CA LYS A 269 2.85 -34.92 6.23
C LYS A 269 1.73 -34.01 5.74
#